data_AF-W4VAZ2-F1
#
_entry.id   AF-W4VAZ2-F1
#
_cell.length_a   1.000
_cell.length_b   1.000
_cell.length_c   1.000
_cell.angle_alpha   90.00
_cell.angle_beta   90.00
_cell.angle_gamma   90.00
#
_symmetry.space_group_name_H-M   'P 1'
#
loop_
_entity.id
_entity.type
_entity.pdbx_description
1 polymer ?
#
loop_
_entity_poly.entity_id
_entity_poly.type
_entity_poly.pdbx_seq_one_letter_code
_entity_poly.pdbx_strand_id
1 'polypeptide(L)' 'MDKVYEAALLLDFYGQLLTKRQFEILDLYLNNDYSLGEIAEHLNISRQGVYDNIKRGRAMLDRMEEKLGLVHKFCGRR' A
#
# COMPACT_ATOMS: atom_id res chain seq x y z
N MET A 1 14.47 -7.94 4.65
CA MET A 1 13.42 -7.78 3.62
C MET A 1 13.53 -6.37 3.08
N ASP A 2 13.43 -6.20 1.76
CA ASP A 2 13.28 -4.88 1.18
C ASP A 2 11.98 -4.23 1.63
N LYS A 3 12.02 -2.95 2.01
CA LYS A 3 10.82 -2.20 2.48
C LYS A 3 9.71 -2.13 1.43
N VAL A 4 10.07 -2.24 0.15
CA VAL A 4 9.11 -2.29 -0.96
C VAL A 4 8.37 -3.64 -0.94
N TYR A 5 9.11 -4.73 -0.77
CA TYR A 5 8.56 -6.08 -0.70
C TYR A 5 7.64 -6.28 0.53
N GLU A 6 8.05 -5.75 1.68
CA GLU A 6 7.21 -5.77 2.89
C GLU A 6 5.89 -5.02 2.67
N ALA A 7 5.92 -3.86 2.01
CA ALA A 7 4.73 -3.08 1.73
C ALA A 7 3.76 -3.77 0.76
N ALA A 8 4.27 -4.47 -0.25
CA ALA A 8 3.46 -5.27 -1.16
C ALA A 8 2.76 -6.43 -0.40
N LEU A 9 3.50 -7.14 0.46
CA LEU A 9 2.91 -8.19 1.31
C LEU A 9 1.84 -7.64 2.25
N LEU A 10 2.07 -6.47 2.86
CA LEU A 10 1.07 -5.83 3.69
C LEU A 10 -0.21 -5.51 2.89
N LEU A 11 -0.07 -5.05 1.64
CA LEU A 11 -1.21 -4.79 0.76
C LEU A 11 -1.95 -6.09 0.40
N ASP A 12 -1.26 -7.21 0.17
CA ASP A 12 -1.89 -8.50 -0.10
C ASP A 12 -2.73 -9.00 1.10
N PHE A 13 -2.22 -8.83 2.32
CA PHE A 13 -2.89 -9.29 3.53
C PHE A 13 -4.02 -8.36 4.00
N TYR A 14 -3.84 -7.05 3.88
CA TYR A 14 -4.73 -6.06 4.50
C TYR A 14 -5.41 -5.11 3.50
N GLY A 15 -5.11 -5.22 2.20
CA GLY A 15 -5.59 -4.29 1.18
C GLY A 15 -7.12 -4.19 1.07
N GLN A 16 -7.83 -5.28 1.37
CA GLN A 16 -9.31 -5.30 1.38
C GLN A 16 -9.92 -4.42 2.49
N LEU A 17 -9.14 -4.02 3.50
CA LEU A 17 -9.58 -3.15 4.60
C LEU A 17 -9.38 -1.66 4.28
N LEU A 18 -8.70 -1.35 3.17
CA LEU A 18 -8.54 0.02 2.69
C LEU A 18 -9.79 0.47 1.95
N THR A 19 -9.95 1.79 1.82
CA THR A 19 -10.94 2.31 0.87
C THR A 19 -10.52 1.95 -0.56
N LYS A 20 -11.49 1.78 -1.47
CA LYS A 20 -11.21 1.45 -2.88
C LYS A 20 -10.14 2.38 -3.50
N ARG A 21 -10.22 3.69 -3.21
CA ARG A 21 -9.28 4.69 -3.73
C ARG A 21 -7.85 4.50 -3.18
N GLN A 22 -7.72 4.18 -1.90
CA GLN A 22 -6.42 3.93 -1.28
C GLN A 22 -5.79 2.65 -1.80
N PHE A 23 -6.59 1.59 -1.95
CA PHE A 23 -6.16 0.33 -2.52
C PHE A 23 -5.65 0.52 -3.95
N GLU A 24 -6.47 1.13 -4.82
CA GLU A 24 -6.11 1.39 -6.23
C GLU A 24 -4.81 2.19 -6.37
N ILE A 25 -4.65 3.26 -5.58
CA ILE A 25 -3.41 4.07 -5.61
C ILE A 25 -2.19 3.26 -5.13
N LEU A 26 -2.35 2.46 -4.07
CA LEU A 26 -1.26 1.64 -3.56
C LEU A 26 -0.91 0.49 -4.50
N ASP A 27 -1.89 -0.13 -5.14
CA ASP A 27 -1.68 -1.21 -6.11
C ASP A 27 -0.92 -0.69 -7.33
N LEU A 28 -1.32 0.47 -7.87
CA LEU A 28 -0.59 1.12 -8.96
C LEU A 28 0.87 1.44 -8.57
N TYR A 29 1.09 1.91 -7.34
CA TYR A 29 2.42 2.30 -6.87
C TYR A 29 3.32 1.12 -6.49
N LEU A 30 2.78 0.07 -5.86
CA LEU A 30 3.57 -1.03 -5.28
C LEU A 30 3.70 -2.23 -6.21
N ASN A 31 2.65 -2.52 -6.98
CA ASN A 31 2.56 -3.75 -7.78
C ASN A 31 2.73 -3.47 -9.29
N ASN A 32 2.46 -2.24 -9.74
CA ASN A 32 2.51 -1.87 -11.16
C ASN A 32 3.63 -0.87 -11.49
N ASP A 33 4.47 -0.49 -10.52
CA ASP A 33 5.59 0.45 -10.67
C ASP A 33 5.23 1.84 -11.24
N TYR A 34 3.98 2.30 -11.10
CA TYR A 34 3.61 3.65 -11.51
C TYR A 34 4.25 4.69 -10.60
N SER A 35 4.81 5.73 -11.19
CA SER A 35 5.23 6.93 -10.47
C SER A 35 4.02 7.75 -9.98
N LEU A 36 4.24 8.62 -8.99
CA LEU A 36 3.19 9.53 -8.50
C LEU A 36 2.60 10.42 -9.60
N GLY A 37 3.39 10.73 -10.63
CA GLY A 37 2.94 11.52 -11.78
C GLY A 37 1.97 10.71 -12.66
N GLU A 38 2.36 9.50 -13.02
CA GLU A 38 1.53 8.59 -13.83
C GLU A 38 0.22 8.25 -13.12
N ILE A 39 0.25 8.03 -11.80
CA ILE A 39 -0.99 7.80 -11.02
C ILE A 39 -1.86 9.05 -11.00
N ALA A 40 -1.27 10.24 -10.83
CA ALA A 40 -2.00 11.50 -10.81
C ALA A 40 -2.73 11.75 -12.14
N GLU A 41 -2.05 11.49 -13.26
CA GLU A 41 -2.62 11.59 -14.60
C GLU A 41 -3.70 10.51 -14.82
N HIS A 42 -3.40 9.26 -14.50
CA HIS A 42 -4.31 8.13 -14.68
C HIS A 42 -5.62 8.30 -13.90
N LEU A 43 -5.54 8.80 -12.67
CA LEU A 43 -6.69 8.97 -11.78
C LEU A 43 -7.30 10.38 -11.81
N ASN A 44 -6.75 11.29 -12.62
CA ASN A 44 -7.11 12.70 -12.74
C ASN A 44 -7.20 13.42 -11.38
N ILE A 45 -6.13 13.29 -10.59
CA ILE A 45 -5.97 13.95 -9.27
C ILE A 45 -4.60 14.63 -9.18
N SER A 46 -4.37 15.45 -8.15
CA SER A 46 -3.06 16.07 -7.96
C SER A 46 -2.01 15.06 -7.48
N ARG A 47 -0.74 15.27 -7.87
CA ARG A 47 0.40 14.49 -7.33
C ARG A 47 0.45 14.51 -5.80
N GLN A 48 0.08 15.64 -5.19
CA GLN A 48 -0.03 15.75 -3.74
C GLN A 48 -1.13 14.85 -3.18
N GLY A 49 -2.29 14.78 -3.86
CA GLY A 49 -3.37 13.88 -3.51
C GLY A 49 -2.97 12.40 -3.58
N VAL A 50 -2.17 12.02 -4.58
CA VAL A 50 -1.58 10.67 -4.67
C VAL A 50 -0.69 10.39 -3.47
N TYR A 51 0.27 11.29 -3.20
CA TYR A 51 1.21 11.15 -2.07
C TYR A 51 0.48 10.99 -0.72
N ASP A 52 -0.53 11.81 -0.46
CA ASP A 52 -1.30 11.76 0.78
C ASP A 52 -2.13 10.48 0.90
N ASN A 53 -2.61 9.91 -0.22
CA ASN A 53 -3.29 8.62 -0.22
C ASN A 53 -2.32 7.48 0.06
N ILE A 54 -1.13 7.46 -0.58
CA ILE A 54 -0.09 6.46 -0.31
C ILE A 54 0.31 6.50 1.17
N LYS A 55 0.59 7.68 1.70
CA LYS A 55 1.01 7.87 3.10
C LYS A 55 -0.05 7.36 4.08
N ARG A 56 -1.32 7.70 3.86
CA ARG A 56 -2.43 7.26 4.74
C ARG A 56 -2.71 5.76 4.60
N GLY A 57 -2.66 5.23 3.38
CA GLY A 57 -2.86 3.82 3.12
C GLY A 57 -1.78 2.97 3.80
N ARG A 58 -0.50 3.32 3.64
CA ARG A 58 0.62 2.65 4.34
C ARG A 58 0.46 2.69 5.86
N ALA A 59 0.15 3.86 6.42
CA ALA A 59 -0.07 3.98 7.86
C ALA A 59 -1.22 3.10 8.37
N MET A 60 -2.25 2.84 7.55
CA MET A 60 -3.33 1.91 7.91
C MET A 60 -2.85 0.45 7.86
N LEU A 61 -2.10 0.08 6.82
CA LEU A 61 -1.51 -1.26 6.69
C LEU A 61 -0.56 -1.56 7.86
N ASP A 62 0.31 -0.62 8.22
CA ASP A 62 1.26 -0.77 9.33
C ASP A 62 0.52 -0.95 10.68
N ARG A 63 -0.56 -0.20 10.92
CA ARG A 63 -1.40 -0.36 12.12
C ARG A 63 -2.13 -1.69 12.16
N MET A 64 -2.52 -2.23 11.01
CA MET A 64 -3.12 -3.56 10.93
C MET A 64 -2.09 -4.63 11.28
N GLU A 65 -0.87 -4.51 10.77
CA GLU A 65 0.22 -5.41 11.11
C GLU A 65 0.61 -5.34 12.58
N GLU A 66 0.68 -4.15 13.17
CA GLU A 66 0.94 -3.99 14.60
C GLU A 66 -0.08 -4.75 15.47
N LYS A 67 -1.35 -4.78 15.04
CA LYS A 67 -2.43 -5.44 15.78
C LYS A 67 -2.53 -6.94 15.52
N LEU A 68 -2.34 -7.38 14.27
CA LEU A 68 -2.63 -8.74 13.83
C LEU A 68 -1.36 -9.59 13.62
N GLY A 69 -0.27 -8.95 13.22
CA GLY A 69 1.03 -9.57 13.00
C GLY A 69 1.02 -10.67 11.95
N LEU A 70 0.13 -10.61 10.94
CA LEU A 70 -0.05 -11.71 9.98
C LEU A 70 1.15 -11.85 9.06
N VAL A 71 1.70 -10.75 8.58
CA VAL A 71 2.88 -10.79 7.70
C VAL A 71 4.09 -11.30 8.48
N HIS A 72 4.30 -10.82 9.71
CA HIS A 72 5.35 -11.31 10.59
C HIS A 72 5.24 -12.82 10.84
N LYS A 73 4.04 -13.32 11.18
CA LYS A 73 3.77 -14.76 11.38
C LYS A 73 3.98 -15.57 10.10
N PHE A 74 3.62 -15.03 8.94
CA PHE A 74 3.83 -15.68 7.65
C PHE A 74 5.32 -15.79 7.31
N CYS A 75 6.10 -14.73 7.53
CA CYS A 75 7.53 -14.72 7.24
C CYS A 75 8.34 -15.59 8.21
N GLY A 76 7.97 -15.62 9.50
CA GLY A 76 8.62 -16.46 10.51
C GLY A 76 8.29 -17.96 10.41
N ARG A 77 7.33 -18.35 9.56
CA ARG A 77 7.02 -19.75 9.27
C ARG A 77 7.84 -20.34 8.11
N ARG A 78 8.71 -19.55 7.48
CA ARG A 78 9.63 -19.99 6.42
C ARG A 78 11.01 -20.32 6.96
#